data_AF-A0A537X5S1-F1
#
_entry.id   AF-A0A537X5S1-F1
#
_cell.length_a   1.000
_cell.length_b   1.000
_cell.length_c   1.000
_cell.angle_alpha   90.00
_cell.angle_beta   90.00
_cell.angle_gamma   90.00
#
_symmetry.space_group_name_H-M   'P 1'
#
loop_
_entity.id
_entity.type
_entity.pdbx_description
1 polymer ?
#
loop_
_entity_poly.entity_id
_entity_poly.type
_entity_poly.pdbx_seq_one_letter_code
_entity_poly.pdbx_strand_id
1 'polypeptide(L)'
;MRELRHVQRRLSRPEIEALVADYEAGQRVGELARVYGIHRTTVSAHVARAGKTRGALSKAQVDEAVRLYGKGWSLRAVGRHLDV
;
A
#
# COMPACT_ATOMS: atom_id res chain seq x y z
N MET A 1 4.63 10.55 29.61
CA MET A 1 3.24 10.07 29.82
C MET A 1 2.37 10.52 28.65
N ARG A 2 1.96 9.62 27.76
CA ARG A 2 0.79 9.80 26.88
C ARG A 2 0.29 8.41 26.49
N GLU A 3 -0.56 7.84 27.34
CA GLU A 3 -1.41 6.72 26.91
C GLU A 3 -2.47 7.28 25.97
N LEU A 4 -2.13 7.37 24.69
CA LEU A 4 -3.16 7.49 23.65
C LEU A 4 -3.86 6.13 23.63
N ARG A 5 -4.94 5.99 24.43
CA ARG A 5 -5.92 4.93 24.23
C ARG A 5 -6.47 5.12 22.82
N HIS A 6 -5.83 4.45 21.87
CA HIS A 6 -6.24 4.43 20.49
C HIS A 6 -7.59 3.71 20.47
N VAL A 7 -8.67 4.49 20.43
CA VAL A 7 -10.03 3.97 20.25
C VAL A 7 -9.98 3.14 18.97
N GLN A 8 -10.01 1.82 19.12
CA GLN A 8 -9.99 0.92 17.99
C GLN A 8 -11.34 1.05 17.29
N ARG A 9 -11.45 1.96 16.31
CA ARG A 9 -12.61 2.01 15.42
C ARG A 9 -12.69 0.66 14.72
N ARG A 10 -13.76 -0.08 15.01
CA ARG A 10 -14.08 -1.32 14.32
C ARG A 10 -14.79 -0.96 13.03
N LEU A 11 -14.15 -1.21 11.90
CA LEU A 11 -14.81 -1.11 10.60
C LEU A 11 -15.85 -2.23 10.46
N SER A 12 -17.01 -1.88 9.95
CA SER A 12 -18.01 -2.83 9.48
C SER A 12 -17.48 -3.58 8.26
N ARG A 13 -18.08 -4.74 7.95
CA ARG A 13 -17.71 -5.52 6.76
C ARG A 13 -17.74 -4.73 5.44
N PRO A 14 -18.77 -3.92 5.11
CA PRO A 14 -18.76 -3.12 3.89
C PRO A 14 -17.65 -2.05 3.88
N GLU A 15 -17.29 -1.47 5.04
CA GLU A 15 -16.17 -0.54 5.12
C GLU A 15 -14.82 -1.23 4.88
N ILE A 16 -14.67 -2.50 5.31
CA ILE A 16 -13.48 -3.30 5.01
C ILE A 16 -13.40 -3.61 3.52
N GLU A 17 -14.51 -3.98 2.89
CA GLU A 17 -14.58 -4.24 1.44
C GLU A 17 -14.22 -2.98 0.64
N ALA A 18 -14.74 -1.82 1.03
CA ALA A 18 -14.39 -0.54 0.42
C ALA A 18 -12.89 -0.20 0.61
N LEU A 19 -12.36 -0.39 1.83
CA LEU A 19 -10.94 -0.14 2.11
C LEU A 19 -10.02 -1.01 1.23
N VAL A 20 -10.40 -2.27 1.04
CA VAL A 20 -9.64 -3.20 0.20
C VAL A 20 -9.72 -2.77 -1.27
N ALA A 21 -10.90 -2.36 -1.75
CA ALA A 21 -11.06 -1.85 -3.11
C ALA A 21 -10.24 -0.58 -3.36
N ASP A 22 -10.25 0.39 -2.42
CA ASP A 22 -9.45 1.60 -2.52
C ASP A 22 -7.94 1.31 -2.47
N TYR A 23 -7.52 0.30 -1.69
CA TYR A 23 -6.15 -0.18 -1.68
C TYR A 23 -5.73 -0.77 -3.03
N GLU A 24 -6.58 -1.59 -3.64
CA GLU A 24 -6.36 -2.17 -4.97
C GLU A 24 -6.36 -1.09 -6.07
N ALA A 25 -7.15 -0.03 -5.91
CA ALA A 25 -7.16 1.13 -6.80
C ALA A 25 -5.89 2.01 -6.69
N GLY A 26 -4.96 1.67 -5.79
CA GLY A 26 -3.66 2.33 -5.67
C GLY A 26 -3.57 3.40 -4.59
N GLN A 27 -4.62 3.63 -3.77
CA GLN A 27 -4.53 4.58 -2.66
C GLN A 27 -3.53 4.14 -1.59
N ARG A 28 -2.71 5.08 -1.13
CA ARG A 28 -1.61 4.77 -0.19
C ARG A 28 -2.17 4.39 1.18
N VAL A 29 -1.49 3.48 1.87
CA VAL A 29 -1.87 3.02 3.23
C VAL A 29 -2.07 4.19 4.22
N GLY A 30 -1.26 5.24 4.12
CA GLY A 30 -1.40 6.43 4.96
C GLY A 30 -2.65 7.26 4.66
N GLU A 31 -3.05 7.32 3.39
CA GLU A 31 -4.28 8.00 2.96
C GLU A 31 -5.50 7.22 3.42
N LEU A 32 -5.50 5.89 3.21
CA LEU A 32 -6.54 4.98 3.69
C LEU A 32 -6.69 5.06 5.22
N ALA A 33 -5.59 5.09 5.96
CA ALA A 33 -5.61 5.25 7.41
C ALA A 33 -6.36 6.53 7.84
N ARG A 34 -6.13 7.64 7.11
CA ARG A 34 -6.80 8.91 7.37
C ARG A 34 -8.28 8.88 6.96
N VAL A 35 -8.62 8.35 5.79
CA VAL A 35 -9.99 8.27 5.27
C VAL A 35 -10.87 7.39 6.15
N TYR A 36 -10.36 6.22 6.53
CA TYR A 36 -11.08 5.25 7.36
C TYR A 36 -10.88 5.49 8.86
N GLY A 37 -10.10 6.49 9.28
CA GLY A 37 -9.88 6.82 10.69
C GLY A 37 -9.32 5.65 11.51
N ILE A 38 -8.43 4.85 10.91
CA ILE A 38 -7.79 3.69 11.53
C ILE A 38 -6.27 3.80 11.43
N HIS A 39 -5.55 3.03 12.25
CA HIS A 39 -4.10 3.03 12.20
C HIS A 39 -3.60 2.33 10.92
N ARG A 40 -2.45 2.78 10.38
CA ARG A 40 -1.84 2.19 9.17
C ARG A 40 -1.61 0.68 9.25
N THR A 41 -1.30 0.15 10.44
CA THR A 41 -1.12 -1.30 10.65
C THR A 41 -2.45 -2.05 10.54
N THR A 42 -3.56 -1.42 10.92
CA THR A 42 -4.90 -1.96 10.77
C THR A 42 -5.28 -2.06 9.29
N VAL A 43 -4.94 -1.03 8.49
CA VAL A 43 -5.10 -1.07 7.03
C VAL A 43 -4.33 -2.25 6.44
N SER A 44 -3.03 -2.36 6.74
CA SER A 44 -2.19 -3.50 6.30
C SER A 44 -2.77 -4.85 6.72
N ALA A 45 -3.31 -4.96 7.94
CA ALA A 45 -3.90 -6.20 8.43
C ALA A 45 -5.20 -6.56 7.70
N HIS A 46 -6.06 -5.59 7.35
CA HIS A 46 -7.27 -5.84 6.57
C HIS A 46 -6.93 -6.30 5.15
N VAL A 47 -5.99 -5.60 4.50
CA VAL A 47 -5.49 -5.92 3.17
C VAL A 47 -4.87 -7.32 3.13
N ALA A 48 -3.99 -7.65 4.09
CA ALA A 48 -3.37 -8.97 4.18
C ALA A 48 -4.39 -10.10 4.42
N ARG A 49 -5.38 -9.88 5.30
CA ARG A 49 -6.47 -10.85 5.51
C ARG A 49 -7.34 -11.06 4.28
N ALA A 50 -7.50 -10.03 3.45
CA ALA A 50 -8.19 -10.11 2.16
C ALA A 50 -7.31 -10.76 1.06
N GLY A 51 -6.09 -11.19 1.38
CA GLY A 51 -5.15 -11.77 0.43
C GLY A 51 -4.70 -10.77 -0.64
N LYS A 52 -4.92 -9.47 -0.43
CA LYS A 52 -4.54 -8.44 -1.40
C LYS A 52 -3.12 -8.00 -1.12
N THR A 53 -2.31 -8.00 -2.16
CA THR A 53 -1.00 -7.37 -2.15
C THR A 53 -0.98 -6.42 -3.33
N ARG A 54 -0.35 -5.26 -3.18
CA ARG A 54 0.03 -4.50 -4.37
C ARG A 54 0.95 -5.39 -5.18
N GLY A 55 0.67 -5.51 -6.48
CA GLY A 55 1.45 -6.34 -7.39
C GLY A 55 2.94 -6.06 -7.18
N ALA A 56 3.70 -7.12 -6.88
CA ALA A 56 5.14 -7.04 -6.99
C ALA A 56 5.48 -6.80 -8.46
N LEU A 57 6.58 -6.10 -8.72
CA LEU A 57 7.15 -6.05 -10.06
C LEU A 57 7.25 -7.49 -10.59
N SER A 58 6.76 -7.71 -11.81
CA SER A 58 7.03 -8.97 -12.48
C SER A 58 8.54 -9.19 -12.57
N LYS A 59 8.97 -10.45 -12.69
CA LYS A 59 10.41 -10.76 -12.81
C LYS A 59 11.09 -9.93 -13.92
N ALA A 60 10.41 -9.76 -15.06
CA ALA A 60 10.89 -8.94 -16.15
C ALA A 60 11.01 -7.44 -15.78
N GLN A 61 10.05 -6.89 -15.04
CA GLN A 61 10.15 -5.51 -14.56
C GLN A 61 11.25 -5.35 -13.49
N VAL A 62 11.51 -6.38 -12.68
CA VAL A 62 12.66 -6.38 -11.74
C VAL A 62 13.97 -6.38 -12.50
N ASP A 63 14.13 -7.29 -13.48
CA ASP A 63 15.34 -7.38 -14.29
C ASP A 63 15.60 -6.05 -15.02
N GLU A 64 14.54 -5.41 -15.53
CA GLU A 64 14.63 -4.10 -16.17
C GLU A 64 14.94 -2.97 -15.18
N ALA A 65 14.34 -2.98 -13.98
CA ALA A 65 14.65 -2.04 -12.91
C ALA A 65 16.13 -2.11 -12.53
N VAL A 66 16.67 -3.33 -12.37
CA VAL A 66 18.09 -3.58 -12.06
C VAL A 66 18.98 -3.04 -13.16
N ARG A 67 18.64 -3.30 -14.44
CA ARG A 67 19.39 -2.80 -15.60
C ARG A 67 19.41 -1.28 -15.66
N LEU A 68 18.27 -0.61 -15.46
CA LEU A 68 18.16 0.85 -15.51
C LEU A 68 18.89 1.50 -14.35
N TYR A 69 18.74 0.96 -13.14
CA TYR A 69 19.47 1.44 -11.97
C TYR A 69 20.99 1.29 -12.16
N GLY A 70 21.44 0.15 -12.70
CA GLY A 70 22.85 -0.08 -13.05
C GLY A 70 23.41 0.87 -14.11
N LYS A 71 22.53 1.48 -14.93
CA LYS A 71 22.88 2.56 -15.88
C LYS A 71 22.92 3.96 -15.25
N GLY A 72 22.77 4.06 -13.94
CA GLY A 72 22.78 5.32 -13.20
C GLY A 72 21.44 6.04 -13.16
N TRP A 73 20.34 5.38 -13.55
CA TRP A 73 19.01 5.98 -13.37
C TRP A 73 18.65 6.01 -11.87
N SER A 74 18.08 7.13 -11.43
CA SER A 74 17.51 7.20 -10.07
C SER A 74 16.31 6.26 -9.93
N LEU A 75 16.07 5.74 -8.72
CA LEU A 75 14.91 4.90 -8.43
C LEU A 75 13.57 5.58 -8.81
N ARG A 76 13.51 6.91 -8.70
CA ARG A 76 12.34 7.69 -9.13
C ARG A 76 12.14 7.67 -10.64
N ALA A 77 13.22 7.76 -11.42
CA ALA A 77 13.16 7.64 -12.87
C ALA A 77 12.79 6.22 -13.31
N VAL A 78 13.31 5.21 -12.61
CA VAL A 78 12.97 3.80 -12.84
C VAL A 78 11.49 3.53 -12.54
N GLY A 79 10.97 3.97 -11.39
CA GLY A 79 9.55 3.79 -11.05
C GLY A 79 8.62 4.45 -12.08
N ARG A 80 8.96 5.68 -12.51
CA ARG A 80 8.22 6.34 -13.59
C ARG A 80 8.28 5.59 -14.92
N HIS A 81 9.40 4.94 -15.23
CA HIS A 81 9.55 4.16 -16.46
C HIS A 81 8.72 2.87 -16.44
N LEU A 82 8.63 2.23 -15.28
CA LEU A 82 7.90 0.96 -15.09
C LEU A 82 6.41 1.14 -14.76
N ASP A 83 5.96 2.39 -14.62
CA ASP A 83 4.61 2.79 -14.24
C ASP A 83 4.15 2.19 -12.90
N VAL A 84 5.03 2.31 -11.88
CA VAL A 84 4.84 1.76 -10.52
C VAL A 84 5.04 2.77 -9.38
#